data_AF-A0A2M9EPQ3-F1
#
_entry.id   AF-A0A2M9EPQ3-F1
#
_cell.length_a   1.000
_cell.length_b   1.000
_cell.length_c   1.000
_cell.angle_alpha   90.00
_cell.angle_beta   90.00
_cell.angle_gamma   90.00
#
_symmetry.space_group_name_H-M   'P 1'
#
loop_
_entity.id
_entity.type
_entity.pdbx_description
1 polymer ?
#
loop_
_entity_poly.entity_id
_entity_poly.type
_entity_poly.pdbx_seq_one_letter_code
_entity_poly.pdbx_strand_id
1 'polypeptide(L)'
;MFKLNKRLLASAIAAAVVLPGAASASQLIWQPNTQVTYARELIVNDGISLVTPHGLRLDAEPMDAAQMATVRAGDVLRFKVTLYDGVVFNENALRPLEEIVGSYVVGAELGGDGMTPLSAGTNGTVSNISYTSGGTELIFDVVAPGNGQVLTPTEPNGWAISINGMDIKNLVKVIGKDVAGLGAVTAEITVQNVTNGGRQILTGRQVIARSKWGVVYSSLPTGNDKARIDVIDANTFLCCGQTPTAIEQFKGRARFSPEGDVGGASAAGWTLNDIRRWSPGGVRIDIAKAPAENGGAAQYVLNFSGNAVGGSRVAWWNIPTRAKFDINMVGTDLSAFTGSKGEVFLSRSNTCVDAARFPAGVLRSLSADNTTFKFTLPASTIAQLPGTQVTSAPPGPTDVYFCLVSNALDNVMVESPTLSGNIGVDYDLPTQRLTPPRGNFELHPLLENGVSMVFQNVNPGKNATAQSFLRLTNNNAFDCPVFIDAKDDAGKHSGRFSYTLAPHASEQFNIDVLESGVDTRGRAVKGALDPNDRGTGKWYVRVTAGCGNFKGSALNRNSTNGTVTNLTPEKTIGNQWLTPDQKL
;
A
#
# COMPACT_ATOMS: atom_id res chain seq x y z
N MET A 1 61.89 -10.87 -28.32
CA MET A 1 62.15 -9.58 -27.63
C MET A 1 61.67 -8.44 -28.52
N PHE A 2 60.44 -7.95 -28.32
CA PHE A 2 59.93 -6.78 -29.02
C PHE A 2 60.43 -5.52 -28.31
N LYS A 3 61.24 -4.72 -28.98
CA LYS A 3 61.68 -3.40 -28.48
C LYS A 3 60.48 -2.45 -28.54
N LEU A 4 59.85 -2.21 -27.39
CA LEU A 4 58.88 -1.13 -27.21
C LEU A 4 59.59 0.22 -27.45
N ASN A 5 59.10 0.96 -28.44
CA ASN A 5 59.67 2.23 -28.87
C ASN A 5 59.33 3.32 -27.82
N LYS A 6 60.27 3.63 -26.94
CA LYS A 6 60.11 4.55 -25.79
C LYS A 6 59.59 5.94 -26.18
N ARG A 7 59.76 6.37 -27.44
CA ARG A 7 59.24 7.65 -27.94
C ARG A 7 57.71 7.66 -28.09
N LEU A 8 57.10 6.52 -28.43
CA LEU A 8 55.65 6.41 -28.58
C LEU A 8 54.93 6.39 -27.21
N LEU A 9 55.56 5.76 -26.21
CA LEU A 9 55.08 5.81 -24.83
C LEU A 9 55.25 7.21 -24.22
N ALA A 10 56.36 7.88 -24.48
CA ALA A 10 56.59 9.24 -24.00
C ALA A 10 55.64 10.27 -24.65
N SER A 11 55.30 10.11 -25.94
CA SER A 11 54.30 10.96 -26.61
C SER A 11 52.87 10.64 -26.16
N ALA A 12 52.54 9.38 -25.86
CA ALA A 12 51.24 9.00 -25.31
C ALA A 12 51.08 9.48 -23.85
N ILE A 13 52.14 9.41 -23.05
CA ILE A 13 52.17 9.93 -21.67
C ILE A 13 52.18 11.46 -21.67
N ALA A 14 52.91 12.13 -22.57
CA ALA A 14 52.86 13.58 -22.71
C ALA A 14 51.49 14.08 -23.25
N ALA A 15 50.85 13.33 -24.14
CA ALA A 15 49.47 13.63 -24.58
C ALA A 15 48.43 13.36 -23.48
N ALA A 16 48.67 12.40 -22.59
CA ALA A 16 47.81 12.14 -21.42
C ALA A 16 48.07 13.11 -20.25
N VAL A 17 49.30 13.65 -20.10
CA VAL A 17 49.69 14.62 -19.06
C VAL A 17 49.35 16.06 -19.46
N VAL A 18 49.09 16.34 -20.73
CA VAL A 18 48.61 17.64 -21.24
C VAL A 18 47.10 17.57 -21.60
N LEU A 19 46.33 16.74 -20.90
CA LEU A 19 44.90 17.01 -20.76
C LEU A 19 44.76 17.99 -19.59
N PRO A 20 44.52 19.30 -19.81
CA PRO A 20 44.05 20.19 -18.75
C PRO A 20 42.59 19.87 -18.42
N GLY A 21 42.27 18.59 -18.20
CA GLY A 21 41.06 18.16 -17.52
C GLY A 21 41.33 18.28 -16.03
N ALA A 22 41.46 19.52 -15.54
CA ALA A 22 41.36 19.74 -14.10
C ALA A 22 39.99 19.18 -13.69
N ALA A 23 39.98 18.20 -12.79
CA ALA A 23 38.74 17.70 -12.22
C ALA A 23 37.99 18.90 -11.65
N SER A 24 36.85 19.24 -12.25
CA SER A 24 36.03 20.32 -11.73
C SER A 24 35.27 19.79 -10.52
N ALA A 25 35.18 20.62 -9.49
CA ALA A 25 34.48 20.32 -8.25
C ALA A 25 33.02 20.82 -8.27
N SER A 26 32.60 21.46 -9.36
CA SER A 26 31.30 22.11 -9.48
C SER A 26 30.15 21.14 -9.23
N GLN A 27 29.07 21.66 -8.66
CA GLN A 27 27.92 20.86 -8.29
C GLN A 27 26.73 21.17 -9.19
N LEU A 28 26.00 20.12 -9.57
CA LEU A 28 24.73 20.25 -10.26
C LEU A 28 23.61 20.00 -9.24
N ILE A 29 22.81 21.01 -8.92
CA ILE A 29 21.85 20.97 -7.81
C ILE A 29 20.48 21.51 -8.17
N TRP A 30 19.43 20.96 -7.55
CA TRP A 30 18.08 21.51 -7.64
C TRP A 30 17.84 22.58 -6.59
N GLN A 31 17.09 23.61 -6.95
CA GLN A 31 16.55 24.55 -5.97
C GLN A 31 15.72 23.81 -4.89
N PRO A 32 15.74 24.28 -3.63
CA PRO A 32 14.92 23.71 -2.58
C PRO A 32 13.44 23.67 -2.93
N ASN A 33 12.73 22.66 -2.42
CA ASN A 33 11.30 22.43 -2.68
C ASN A 33 10.96 22.06 -4.13
N THR A 34 11.94 21.61 -4.92
CA THR A 34 11.70 21.12 -6.28
C THR A 34 11.34 19.64 -6.27
N GLN A 35 10.21 19.28 -6.88
CA GLN A 35 9.81 17.89 -7.02
C GLN A 35 10.27 17.31 -8.37
N VAL A 36 11.14 16.29 -8.30
CA VAL A 36 11.71 15.63 -9.49
C VAL A 36 11.19 14.21 -9.70
N THR A 37 10.17 13.80 -8.94
CA THR A 37 9.62 12.44 -9.01
C THR A 37 8.43 12.37 -9.96
N TYR A 38 8.38 11.33 -10.81
CA TYR A 38 7.31 11.05 -11.76
C TYR A 38 6.71 9.64 -11.58
N ALA A 39 5.49 9.43 -12.06
CA ALA A 39 4.79 8.14 -12.00
C ALA A 39 5.24 7.20 -13.14
N ARG A 40 5.83 6.06 -12.78
CA ARG A 40 6.50 5.17 -13.75
C ARG A 40 5.55 4.33 -14.59
N GLU A 41 4.41 3.94 -14.02
CA GLU A 41 3.42 3.08 -14.67
C GLU A 41 2.68 3.76 -15.82
N LEU A 42 2.75 5.09 -15.90
CA LEU A 42 2.10 5.87 -16.93
C LEU A 42 3.02 6.17 -18.12
N ILE A 43 4.32 5.87 -18.01
CA ILE A 43 5.27 5.93 -19.12
C ILE A 43 5.13 4.64 -19.90
N VAL A 44 4.12 4.63 -20.75
CA VAL A 44 3.69 3.45 -21.49
C VAL A 44 4.45 3.26 -22.81
N ASN A 45 5.21 4.25 -23.29
CA ASN A 45 6.05 4.07 -24.48
C ASN A 45 7.23 5.05 -24.50
N ASP A 46 8.16 4.83 -25.45
CA ASP A 46 9.38 5.63 -25.57
C ASP A 46 9.12 7.05 -26.12
N GLY A 47 7.92 7.32 -26.65
CA GLY A 47 7.49 8.61 -27.20
C GLY A 47 6.85 9.55 -26.18
N ILE A 48 6.50 9.07 -24.98
CA ILE A 48 6.02 9.93 -23.91
C ILE A 48 7.20 10.72 -23.35
N SER A 49 7.01 12.04 -23.27
CA SER A 49 8.03 12.95 -22.79
C SER A 49 7.67 13.56 -21.43
N LEU A 50 8.71 13.90 -20.68
CA LEU A 50 8.65 14.56 -19.38
C LEU A 50 9.38 15.89 -19.52
N VAL A 51 8.77 16.97 -19.04
CA VAL A 51 9.52 18.21 -18.82
C VAL A 51 9.99 18.24 -17.39
N THR A 52 11.30 18.29 -17.19
CA THR A 52 11.87 18.44 -15.85
C THR A 52 11.45 19.78 -15.24
N PRO A 53 11.39 19.90 -13.90
CA PRO A 53 11.17 21.19 -13.26
C PRO A 53 12.21 22.25 -13.67
N HIS A 54 11.92 23.50 -13.34
CA HIS A 54 12.86 24.60 -13.51
C HIS A 54 13.83 24.68 -12.32
N GLY A 55 14.97 25.34 -12.51
CA GLY A 55 15.87 25.64 -11.40
C GLY A 55 16.91 24.56 -11.09
N LEU A 56 17.28 23.72 -12.06
CA LEU A 56 18.50 22.94 -11.98
C LEU A 56 19.68 23.88 -12.23
N ARG A 57 20.64 23.97 -11.30
CA ARG A 57 21.74 24.94 -11.33
C ARG A 57 23.09 24.23 -11.34
N LEU A 58 24.02 24.75 -12.13
CA LEU A 58 25.43 24.37 -12.08
C LEU A 58 26.19 25.47 -11.33
N ASP A 59 26.77 25.09 -10.19
CA ASP A 59 27.40 26.00 -9.24
C ASP A 59 28.89 25.67 -9.17
N ALA A 60 29.75 26.66 -9.35
CA ALA A 60 31.19 26.47 -9.20
C ALA A 60 31.56 26.37 -7.71
N GLU A 61 32.52 25.52 -7.39
CA GLU A 61 33.03 25.37 -6.03
C GLU A 61 34.35 26.15 -5.87
N PRO A 62 34.82 26.44 -4.64
CA PRO A 62 36.09 27.13 -4.41
C PRO A 62 37.29 26.50 -5.13
N MET A 63 37.25 25.19 -5.39
CA MET A 63 38.29 24.48 -6.13
C MET A 63 38.29 24.75 -7.64
N ASP A 64 37.21 25.31 -8.19
CA ASP A 64 37.08 25.70 -9.61
C ASP A 64 37.59 27.12 -9.88
N ALA A 65 38.00 27.88 -8.84
CA ALA A 65 38.37 29.29 -8.98
C ALA A 65 39.45 29.55 -10.03
N ALA A 66 40.43 28.64 -10.16
CA ALA A 66 41.50 28.78 -11.14
C ALA A 66 40.99 28.61 -12.59
N GLN A 67 40.02 27.71 -12.80
CA GLN A 67 39.36 27.48 -14.08
C GLN A 67 38.43 28.65 -14.42
N MET A 68 37.60 29.07 -13.47
CA MET A 68 36.67 30.18 -13.63
C MET A 68 37.36 31.50 -13.97
N ALA A 69 38.51 31.78 -13.35
CA ALA A 69 39.31 32.97 -13.65
C ALA A 69 39.85 33.04 -15.10
N THR A 70 39.78 31.94 -15.86
CA THR A 70 40.15 31.93 -17.29
C THR A 70 39.05 32.44 -18.21
N VAL A 71 37.81 32.56 -17.71
CA VAL A 71 36.69 33.10 -18.48
C VAL A 71 36.72 34.62 -18.46
N ARG A 72 36.73 35.23 -19.65
CA ARG A 72 36.61 36.67 -19.85
C ARG A 72 35.26 37.03 -20.44
N ALA A 73 34.79 38.24 -20.15
CA ALA A 73 33.63 38.80 -20.82
C ALA A 73 33.83 38.74 -22.35
N GLY A 74 32.84 38.21 -23.08
CA GLY A 74 32.92 38.00 -24.52
C GLY A 74 33.47 36.63 -24.94
N ASP A 75 33.99 35.81 -24.02
CA ASP A 75 34.38 34.43 -24.34
C ASP A 75 33.16 33.60 -24.73
N VAL A 76 33.34 32.68 -25.69
CA VAL A 76 32.30 31.74 -26.10
C VAL A 76 32.42 30.47 -25.26
N LEU A 77 31.39 30.20 -24.46
CA LEU A 77 31.30 29.05 -23.58
C LEU A 77 30.38 28.01 -24.17
N ARG A 78 30.90 26.81 -24.43
CA ARG A 78 30.11 25.67 -24.89
C ARG A 78 29.57 24.90 -23.72
N PHE A 79 28.25 24.87 -23.61
CA PHE A 79 27.52 24.01 -22.70
C PHE A 79 27.14 22.73 -23.43
N LYS A 80 27.38 21.62 -22.75
CA LYS A 80 26.94 20.29 -23.20
C LYS A 80 26.22 19.61 -22.06
N VAL A 81 24.92 19.37 -22.26
CA VAL A 81 24.04 18.66 -21.34
C VAL A 81 23.87 17.23 -21.84
N THR A 82 24.38 16.26 -21.10
CA THR A 82 24.37 14.83 -21.45
C THR A 82 23.34 14.09 -20.60
N LEU A 83 22.44 13.34 -21.23
CA LEU A 83 21.51 12.44 -20.58
C LEU A 83 22.05 11.01 -20.59
N TYR A 84 21.88 10.31 -19.47
CA TYR A 84 22.36 8.95 -19.28
C TYR A 84 21.25 7.90 -19.42
N ASP A 85 21.66 6.62 -19.33
CA ASP A 85 20.75 5.47 -19.19
C ASP A 85 19.80 5.25 -20.38
N GLY A 86 20.17 5.81 -21.54
CA GLY A 86 19.44 5.71 -22.79
C GLY A 86 18.24 6.66 -22.91
N VAL A 87 18.07 7.55 -21.93
CA VAL A 87 17.15 8.70 -22.00
C VAL A 87 17.69 9.69 -23.02
N VAL A 88 16.79 10.31 -23.79
CA VAL A 88 17.16 11.26 -24.85
C VAL A 88 16.30 12.50 -24.75
N PHE A 89 16.78 13.62 -25.26
CA PHE A 89 15.97 14.81 -25.45
C PHE A 89 14.86 14.54 -26.46
N ASN A 90 13.70 15.15 -26.24
CA ASN A 90 12.60 15.06 -27.17
C ASN A 90 12.82 16.04 -28.33
N GLU A 91 13.41 15.58 -29.43
CA GLU A 91 13.59 16.40 -30.64
C GLU A 91 12.28 16.81 -31.33
N ASN A 92 11.19 16.09 -31.06
CA ASN A 92 9.83 16.41 -31.50
C ASN A 92 9.08 17.18 -30.40
N ALA A 93 9.80 17.79 -29.46
CA ALA A 93 9.21 18.58 -28.39
C ALA A 93 8.31 19.66 -28.98
N LEU A 94 7.26 19.98 -28.24
CA LEU A 94 6.31 21.05 -28.59
C LEU A 94 6.94 22.45 -28.57
N ARG A 95 8.20 22.57 -28.09
CA ARG A 95 8.96 23.82 -28.03
C ARG A 95 10.16 23.71 -28.98
N PRO A 96 10.39 24.70 -29.86
CA PRO A 96 11.63 24.82 -30.60
C PRO A 96 12.83 24.80 -29.66
N LEU A 97 13.94 24.25 -30.13
CA LEU A 97 15.15 24.09 -29.33
C LEU A 97 15.69 25.44 -28.84
N GLU A 98 15.55 26.47 -29.67
CA GLU A 98 15.89 27.86 -29.37
C GLU A 98 15.06 28.41 -28.21
N GLU A 99 13.81 27.99 -28.07
CA GLU A 99 12.92 28.42 -27.00
C GLU A 99 13.29 27.74 -25.66
N ILE A 100 13.67 26.45 -25.72
CA ILE A 100 14.14 25.71 -24.55
C ILE A 100 15.42 26.35 -24.03
N VAL A 101 16.45 26.46 -24.86
CA VAL A 101 17.73 27.04 -24.44
C VAL A 101 17.61 28.53 -24.16
N GLY A 102 16.79 29.26 -24.92
CA GLY A 102 16.51 30.67 -24.69
C GLY A 102 15.85 30.95 -23.33
N SER A 103 15.16 29.96 -22.74
CA SER A 103 14.58 30.10 -21.39
C SER A 103 15.59 29.92 -20.26
N TYR A 104 16.81 29.47 -20.55
CA TYR A 104 17.87 29.34 -19.55
C TYR A 104 18.39 30.71 -19.14
N VAL A 105 18.99 30.77 -17.96
CA VAL A 105 19.49 32.02 -17.37
C VAL A 105 20.95 31.80 -17.01
N VAL A 106 21.78 32.83 -17.16
CA VAL A 106 23.19 32.85 -16.76
C VAL A 106 23.31 33.59 -15.44
N GLY A 107 24.01 33.03 -14.47
CA GLY A 107 24.16 33.60 -13.14
C GLY A 107 25.46 34.38 -12.97
N ALA A 108 25.66 34.90 -11.77
CA ALA A 108 26.70 35.88 -11.47
C ALA A 108 28.13 35.30 -11.55
N GLU A 109 28.28 33.98 -11.52
CA GLU A 109 29.59 33.31 -11.68
C GLU A 109 30.16 33.48 -13.09
N LEU A 110 29.32 33.70 -14.09
CA LEU A 110 29.73 34.01 -15.47
C LEU A 110 29.40 35.47 -15.85
N GLY A 111 29.09 36.29 -14.85
CA GLY A 111 28.75 37.71 -15.00
C GLY A 111 27.31 38.00 -15.42
N GLY A 112 26.43 37.01 -15.36
CA GLY A 112 25.00 37.20 -15.62
C GLY A 112 24.20 37.67 -14.41
N ASP A 113 22.97 38.13 -14.65
CA ASP A 113 22.08 38.64 -13.58
C ASP A 113 21.26 37.55 -12.86
N GLY A 114 21.30 36.32 -13.37
CA GLY A 114 20.57 35.15 -12.86
C GLY A 114 19.05 35.17 -13.02
N MET A 115 18.48 36.17 -13.71
CA MET A 115 17.03 36.35 -13.84
C MET A 115 16.59 36.51 -15.29
N THR A 116 17.39 37.18 -16.11
CA THR A 116 17.07 37.47 -17.50
C THR A 116 17.36 36.27 -18.39
N PRO A 117 16.36 35.72 -19.11
CA PRO A 117 16.56 34.59 -20.01
C PRO A 117 17.51 34.91 -21.16
N LEU A 118 18.23 33.91 -21.66
CA LEU A 118 19.13 34.01 -22.81
C LEU A 118 18.43 34.53 -24.07
N SER A 119 17.13 34.30 -24.22
CA SER A 119 16.33 34.81 -25.34
C SER A 119 16.25 36.34 -25.40
N ALA A 120 16.51 37.04 -24.29
CA ALA A 120 16.52 38.51 -24.25
C ALA A 120 17.83 39.11 -24.81
N GLY A 121 18.89 38.31 -24.97
CA GLY A 121 20.17 38.72 -25.56
C GLY A 121 21.05 39.64 -24.70
N THR A 122 20.52 40.24 -23.63
CA THR A 122 21.25 41.12 -22.70
C THR A 122 22.10 40.36 -21.68
N ASN A 123 21.79 39.09 -21.44
CA ASN A 123 22.46 38.23 -20.45
C ASN A 123 23.29 37.12 -21.12
N GLY A 124 23.89 37.44 -22.26
CA GLY A 124 24.63 36.53 -23.13
C GLY A 124 23.86 36.22 -24.41
N THR A 125 24.58 36.11 -25.53
CA THR A 125 24.01 35.67 -26.80
C THR A 125 24.19 34.18 -26.95
N VAL A 126 23.13 33.48 -27.33
CA VAL A 126 23.17 32.03 -27.57
C VAL A 126 23.36 31.70 -29.05
N SER A 127 24.14 30.67 -29.35
CA SER A 127 24.38 30.18 -30.72
C SER A 127 24.67 28.68 -30.73
N ASN A 128 24.84 28.09 -31.92
CA ASN A 128 25.22 26.68 -32.10
C ASN A 128 24.35 25.67 -31.33
N ILE A 129 23.04 25.93 -31.29
CA ILE A 129 22.09 25.11 -30.55
C ILE A 129 21.77 23.85 -31.35
N SER A 130 22.08 22.68 -30.80
CA SER A 130 21.85 21.40 -31.49
C SER A 130 21.73 20.22 -30.53
N TYR A 131 21.07 19.16 -31.01
CA TYR A 131 21.17 17.84 -30.40
C TYR A 131 22.23 17.01 -31.14
N THR A 132 22.91 16.11 -30.43
CA THR A 132 23.76 15.11 -31.08
C THR A 132 22.95 14.04 -31.80
N SER A 133 23.60 13.31 -32.71
CA SER A 133 23.00 12.16 -33.37
C SER A 133 22.53 11.13 -32.34
N GLY A 134 21.22 10.90 -32.26
CA GLY A 134 20.59 10.03 -31.27
C GLY A 134 20.01 10.77 -30.04
N GLY A 135 20.18 12.10 -29.95
CA GLY A 135 19.47 12.96 -29.00
C GLY A 135 19.91 12.84 -27.54
N THR A 136 21.05 12.23 -27.23
CA THR A 136 21.53 12.06 -25.84
C THR A 136 22.20 13.32 -25.30
N GLU A 137 22.63 14.24 -26.17
CA GLU A 137 23.34 15.44 -25.76
C GLU A 137 22.71 16.68 -26.39
N LEU A 138 22.54 17.73 -25.59
CA LEU A 138 22.17 19.08 -26.01
C LEU A 138 23.41 19.96 -25.93
N ILE A 139 23.76 20.60 -27.04
CA ILE A 139 24.93 21.48 -27.16
C ILE A 139 24.44 22.88 -27.50
N PHE A 140 24.97 23.89 -26.82
CA PHE A 140 24.75 25.29 -27.14
C PHE A 140 25.94 26.14 -26.67
N ASP A 141 26.18 27.23 -27.38
CA ASP A 141 27.25 28.18 -27.05
C ASP A 141 26.63 29.46 -26.50
N VAL A 142 27.18 29.98 -25.39
CA VAL A 142 26.79 31.23 -24.76
C VAL A 142 27.98 32.16 -24.71
N VAL A 143 27.80 33.41 -25.13
CA VAL A 143 28.80 34.46 -24.92
C VAL A 143 28.76 34.92 -23.46
N ALA A 144 29.87 34.77 -22.73
CA ALA A 144 29.98 35.14 -21.33
C ALA A 144 29.70 36.64 -21.12
N PRO A 145 28.67 37.01 -20.33
CA PRO A 145 28.33 38.41 -20.08
C PRO A 145 29.40 39.16 -19.28
N GLY A 146 30.16 38.45 -18.43
CA GLY A 146 31.24 39.02 -17.62
C GLY A 146 32.40 38.05 -17.41
N ASN A 147 33.33 38.45 -16.53
CA ASN A 147 34.45 37.60 -16.15
C ASN A 147 33.99 36.48 -15.23
N GLY A 148 34.59 35.30 -15.37
CA GLY A 148 34.29 34.17 -14.51
C GLY A 148 34.82 34.37 -13.09
N GLN A 149 34.01 34.03 -12.11
CA GLN A 149 34.33 34.07 -10.69
C GLN A 149 33.58 32.95 -9.95
N VAL A 150 34.15 32.46 -8.86
CA VAL A 150 33.44 31.56 -7.94
C VAL A 150 32.79 32.42 -6.88
N LEU A 151 31.50 32.19 -6.65
CA LEU A 151 30.72 32.91 -5.66
C LEU A 151 30.33 31.99 -4.52
N THR A 152 30.01 32.56 -3.37
CA THR A 152 29.47 31.79 -2.25
C THR A 152 28.01 31.43 -2.52
N PRO A 153 27.50 30.27 -2.06
CA PRO A 153 26.09 29.88 -2.25
C PRO A 153 25.06 30.86 -1.65
N THR A 154 25.51 31.76 -0.77
CA THR A 154 24.68 32.81 -0.15
C THR A 154 24.55 34.08 -0.99
N GLU A 155 25.39 34.25 -2.01
CA GLU A 155 25.30 35.40 -2.91
C GLU A 155 24.10 35.25 -3.85
N PRO A 156 23.31 36.33 -4.06
CA PRO A 156 22.20 36.29 -5.00
C PRO A 156 22.66 35.82 -6.37
N ASN A 157 22.07 34.74 -6.86
CA ASN A 157 22.38 34.14 -8.16
C ASN A 157 23.84 33.68 -8.34
N GLY A 158 24.51 33.29 -7.25
CA GLY A 158 25.86 32.71 -7.24
C GLY A 158 25.93 31.31 -7.84
N TRP A 159 25.61 31.20 -9.13
CA TRP A 159 25.68 29.98 -9.94
C TRP A 159 26.06 30.34 -11.39
N ALA A 160 26.54 29.38 -12.18
CA ALA A 160 27.00 29.63 -13.54
C ALA A 160 25.86 29.66 -14.55
N ILE A 161 25.04 28.59 -14.56
CA ILE A 161 23.85 28.50 -15.41
C ILE A 161 22.70 27.82 -14.67
N SER A 162 21.45 28.23 -14.94
CA SER A 162 20.27 27.51 -14.50
C SER A 162 19.43 27.07 -15.69
N ILE A 163 19.15 25.77 -15.73
CA ILE A 163 18.30 25.11 -16.71
C ILE A 163 16.85 25.19 -16.23
N ASN A 164 16.04 25.90 -17.00
CA ASN A 164 14.60 26.08 -16.76
C ASN A 164 13.79 25.02 -17.52
N GLY A 165 14.02 23.75 -17.16
CA GLY A 165 13.33 22.59 -17.73
C GLY A 165 14.01 21.99 -18.96
N MET A 166 13.84 20.67 -19.11
CA MET A 166 14.30 19.88 -20.25
C MET A 166 13.17 18.96 -20.67
N ASP A 167 12.90 18.87 -21.98
CA ASP A 167 11.94 17.89 -22.51
C ASP A 167 12.68 16.59 -22.87
N ILE A 168 12.43 15.52 -22.09
CA ILE A 168 13.13 14.24 -22.20
C ILE A 168 12.15 13.10 -22.50
N LYS A 169 12.55 12.13 -23.31
CA LYS A 169 11.75 10.95 -23.70
C LYS A 169 12.55 9.66 -23.47
N ASN A 170 11.98 8.51 -23.85
CA ASN A 170 12.60 7.19 -23.69
C ASN A 170 12.79 6.76 -22.22
N LEU A 171 11.95 7.28 -21.34
CA LEU A 171 12.01 7.02 -19.90
C LEU A 171 11.74 5.56 -19.54
N VAL A 172 11.16 4.75 -20.44
CA VAL A 172 11.00 3.31 -20.20
C VAL A 172 12.35 2.63 -19.96
N LYS A 173 13.43 3.11 -20.57
CA LYS A 173 14.77 2.51 -20.46
C LYS A 173 15.39 2.60 -19.07
N VAL A 174 14.91 3.52 -18.23
CA VAL A 174 15.33 3.66 -16.83
C VAL A 174 14.40 2.93 -15.86
N ILE A 175 13.26 2.41 -16.32
CA ILE A 175 12.35 1.69 -15.45
C ILE A 175 12.89 0.28 -15.18
N GLY A 176 13.04 -0.05 -13.89
CA GLY A 176 13.44 -1.38 -13.44
C GLY A 176 14.95 -1.64 -13.44
N LYS A 177 15.78 -0.64 -13.74
CA LYS A 177 17.23 -0.84 -13.90
C LYS A 177 18.07 -0.85 -12.64
N ASP A 178 17.60 -0.47 -11.45
CA ASP A 178 18.43 -0.65 -10.24
C ASP A 178 17.67 -0.98 -8.96
N VAL A 179 18.40 -1.75 -8.14
CA VAL A 179 18.31 -2.02 -6.70
C VAL A 179 17.26 -1.21 -5.94
N ALA A 180 16.34 -1.89 -5.25
CA ALA A 180 15.39 -1.33 -4.28
C ALA A 180 14.85 0.10 -4.57
N GLY A 181 14.54 0.39 -5.84
CA GLY A 181 13.22 0.87 -6.18
C GLY A 181 12.99 2.35 -6.42
N LEU A 182 13.79 3.05 -7.22
CA LEU A 182 13.32 4.13 -8.11
C LEU A 182 14.29 4.24 -9.30
N GLY A 183 13.85 4.00 -10.55
CA GLY A 183 14.67 4.28 -11.73
C GLY A 183 14.94 5.79 -11.81
N ALA A 184 16.20 6.18 -11.95
CA ALA A 184 16.64 7.58 -11.93
C ALA A 184 17.12 8.01 -13.32
N VAL A 185 16.81 9.24 -13.71
CA VAL A 185 17.41 9.88 -14.87
C VAL A 185 18.56 10.74 -14.38
N THR A 186 19.74 10.51 -14.91
CA THR A 186 20.92 11.31 -14.59
C THR A 186 21.26 12.24 -15.74
N ALA A 187 21.62 13.48 -15.42
CA ALA A 187 22.22 14.41 -16.37
C ALA A 187 23.59 14.87 -15.89
N GLU A 188 24.44 15.24 -16.84
CA GLU A 188 25.69 15.93 -16.60
C GLU A 188 25.73 17.18 -17.47
N ILE A 189 26.18 18.29 -16.90
CA ILE A 189 26.47 19.51 -17.64
C ILE A 189 27.97 19.72 -17.63
N THR A 190 28.56 19.86 -18.81
CA THR A 190 29.96 20.28 -18.98
C THR A 190 30.00 21.65 -19.63
N VAL A 191 30.97 22.47 -19.21
CA VAL A 191 31.19 23.82 -19.77
C VAL A 191 32.62 23.89 -20.28
N GLN A 192 32.81 24.32 -21.52
CA GLN A 192 34.12 24.48 -22.15
C GLN A 192 34.32 25.90 -22.67
N ASN A 193 35.49 26.50 -22.44
CA ASN A 193 35.85 27.77 -23.05
C ASN A 193 36.34 27.52 -24.47
N VAL A 194 35.49 27.76 -25.48
CA VAL A 194 35.83 27.52 -26.89
C VAL A 194 36.85 28.54 -27.37
N THR A 195 36.75 29.79 -26.91
CA THR A 195 37.71 30.86 -27.23
C THR A 195 39.13 30.50 -26.77
N ASN A 196 39.25 29.85 -25.61
CA ASN A 196 40.53 29.46 -25.01
C ASN A 196 40.88 27.98 -25.27
N GLY A 197 40.73 27.53 -26.51
CA GLY A 197 41.23 26.21 -26.95
C GLY A 197 40.39 25.01 -26.48
N GLY A 198 39.13 25.21 -26.10
CA GLY A 198 38.20 24.14 -25.71
C GLY A 198 38.44 23.58 -24.31
N ARG A 199 39.12 24.33 -23.44
CA ARG A 199 39.41 23.89 -22.07
C ARG A 199 38.10 23.74 -21.28
N GLN A 200 37.93 22.60 -20.61
CA GLN A 200 36.81 22.38 -19.69
C GLN A 200 36.97 23.24 -18.43
N ILE A 201 35.88 23.92 -18.06
CA ILE A 201 35.81 24.87 -16.95
C ILE A 201 35.06 24.24 -15.78
N LEU A 202 33.84 23.75 -16.05
CA LEU A 202 32.93 23.20 -15.05
C LEU A 202 32.40 21.83 -15.52
N THR A 203 32.16 20.92 -14.56
CA THR A 203 31.31 19.74 -14.77
C THR A 203 30.54 19.38 -13.52
N GLY A 204 29.23 19.15 -13.68
CA GLY A 204 28.38 18.70 -12.59
C GLY A 204 27.44 17.61 -13.07
N ARG A 205 27.23 16.59 -12.22
CA ARG A 205 26.36 15.44 -12.51
C ARG A 205 25.32 15.28 -11.40
N GLN A 206 24.06 15.05 -11.79
CA GLN A 206 22.95 14.98 -10.85
C GLN A 206 21.81 14.09 -11.34
N VAL A 207 21.08 13.48 -10.41
CA VAL A 207 19.79 12.86 -10.70
C VAL A 207 18.75 13.97 -10.94
N ILE A 208 18.26 14.06 -12.17
CA ILE A 208 17.32 15.10 -12.60
C ILE A 208 15.85 14.65 -12.57
N ALA A 209 15.62 13.34 -12.49
CA ALA A 209 14.28 12.80 -12.31
C ALA A 209 14.31 11.42 -11.63
N ARG A 210 13.31 11.12 -10.80
CA ARG A 210 13.15 9.83 -10.11
C ARG A 210 11.80 9.23 -10.45
N SER A 211 11.70 7.91 -10.55
CA SER A 211 10.45 7.23 -10.90
C SER A 211 9.83 6.52 -9.70
N LYS A 212 8.56 6.76 -9.36
CA LYS A 212 7.80 6.10 -8.28
C LYS A 212 6.52 5.47 -8.84
N TRP A 213 5.92 4.51 -8.13
CA TRP A 213 4.51 4.19 -8.42
C TRP A 213 3.65 5.40 -8.09
N GLY A 214 2.78 5.80 -9.01
CA GLY A 214 1.87 6.94 -8.90
C GLY A 214 0.60 6.67 -8.08
N VAL A 215 0.25 5.41 -7.81
CA VAL A 215 -0.87 5.04 -6.92
C VAL A 215 -0.34 4.35 -5.66
N VAL A 216 -0.91 4.71 -4.51
CA VAL A 216 -0.65 4.08 -3.21
C VAL A 216 -1.95 3.62 -2.57
N TYR A 217 -1.82 2.59 -1.73
CA TYR A 217 -2.93 1.98 -1.02
C TYR A 217 -2.60 1.93 0.47
N SER A 218 -3.59 2.21 1.33
CA SER A 218 -3.45 2.03 2.78
C SER A 218 -4.72 1.48 3.39
N SER A 219 -4.59 0.64 4.42
CA SER A 219 -5.74 0.11 5.16
C SER A 219 -6.56 1.24 5.78
N LEU A 220 -7.89 1.07 5.80
CA LEU A 220 -8.81 1.91 6.55
C LEU A 220 -9.33 1.14 7.77
N PRO A 221 -9.52 1.83 8.90
CA PRO A 221 -10.03 1.19 10.10
C PRO A 221 -11.47 0.73 9.89
N THR A 222 -11.85 -0.30 10.63
CA THR A 222 -13.23 -0.74 10.75
C THR A 222 -14.11 0.33 11.39
N GLY A 223 -15.35 0.47 10.93
CA GLY A 223 -16.33 1.36 11.56
C GLY A 223 -16.82 0.87 12.92
N ASN A 224 -16.77 -0.45 13.17
CA ASN A 224 -17.13 -1.08 14.43
C ASN A 224 -16.31 -2.37 14.68
N ASP A 225 -15.16 -2.23 15.35
CA ASP A 225 -14.13 -3.27 15.52
C ASP A 225 -14.50 -4.31 16.58
N LYS A 226 -15.45 -3.95 17.43
CA LYS A 226 -16.06 -4.83 18.41
C LYS A 226 -17.19 -5.67 17.84
N ALA A 227 -17.70 -5.36 16.64
CA ALA A 227 -18.81 -6.10 16.07
C ALA A 227 -18.53 -7.61 16.02
N ARG A 228 -19.52 -8.40 16.41
CA ARG A 228 -19.47 -9.88 16.39
C ARG A 228 -20.74 -10.44 15.79
N ILE A 229 -20.70 -11.68 15.30
CA ILE A 229 -21.91 -12.46 15.00
C ILE A 229 -22.64 -12.68 16.31
N ASP A 230 -23.91 -12.28 16.38
CA ASP A 230 -24.75 -12.45 17.57
C ASP A 230 -25.40 -13.83 17.61
N VAL A 231 -25.11 -14.58 18.67
CA VAL A 231 -25.45 -16.00 18.79
C VAL A 231 -26.68 -16.30 19.68
N ILE A 232 -27.49 -15.31 20.05
CA ILE A 232 -28.71 -15.54 20.84
C ILE A 232 -29.86 -16.12 20.00
N ASP A 233 -30.63 -17.01 20.61
CA ASP A 233 -31.83 -17.65 20.06
C ASP A 233 -32.97 -16.69 19.72
N ALA A 234 -33.82 -17.15 18.81
CA ALA A 234 -34.98 -16.50 18.23
C ALA A 234 -36.15 -16.40 19.23
N ASN A 235 -35.99 -15.67 20.34
CA ASN A 235 -37.18 -15.19 21.05
C ASN A 235 -37.66 -13.92 20.34
N THR A 236 -38.94 -13.91 19.95
CA THR A 236 -39.67 -12.77 19.38
C THR A 236 -39.23 -11.47 20.03
N PHE A 237 -38.42 -10.67 19.34
CA PHE A 237 -37.80 -9.49 19.92
C PHE A 237 -38.18 -8.26 19.11
N LEU A 238 -38.69 -7.23 19.79
CA LEU A 238 -38.83 -5.89 19.24
C LEU A 238 -37.45 -5.26 19.15
N CYS A 239 -36.73 -5.45 18.04
CA CYS A 239 -35.54 -4.64 17.82
C CYS A 239 -35.96 -3.17 17.62
N CYS A 240 -35.12 -2.25 18.09
CA CYS A 240 -35.16 -0.85 17.66
C CYS A 240 -36.41 -0.04 18.08
N GLY A 241 -37.14 -0.44 19.13
CA GLY A 241 -38.33 0.29 19.60
C GLY A 241 -39.53 0.24 18.64
N GLN A 242 -39.55 -0.70 17.69
CA GLN A 242 -40.68 -0.92 16.78
C GLN A 242 -41.91 -1.43 17.54
N THR A 243 -43.12 -1.10 17.09
CA THR A 243 -44.38 -1.63 17.64
C THR A 243 -44.52 -3.14 17.33
N PRO A 244 -45.19 -3.96 18.17
CA PRO A 244 -45.21 -5.43 18.07
C PRO A 244 -45.82 -6.04 16.80
N THR A 245 -46.23 -5.25 15.81
CA THR A 245 -46.93 -5.73 14.61
C THR A 245 -46.00 -6.22 13.50
N ALA A 246 -44.69 -5.99 13.59
CA ALA A 246 -43.68 -6.53 12.69
C ALA A 246 -42.61 -7.32 13.46
N ILE A 247 -43.03 -8.39 14.14
CA ILE A 247 -42.10 -9.34 14.76
C ILE A 247 -41.44 -10.15 13.64
N GLU A 248 -40.27 -9.73 13.18
CA GLU A 248 -39.42 -10.58 12.34
C GLU A 248 -38.74 -11.64 13.24
N GLN A 249 -39.03 -12.91 13.00
CA GLN A 249 -38.34 -14.02 13.65
C GLN A 249 -36.97 -14.19 13.00
N PHE A 250 -35.91 -13.82 13.71
CA PHE A 250 -34.53 -14.00 13.25
C PHE A 250 -33.99 -15.34 13.75
N LYS A 251 -33.31 -16.09 12.89
CA LYS A 251 -32.55 -17.27 13.31
C LYS A 251 -31.30 -16.84 14.10
N GLY A 252 -30.79 -17.72 14.96
CA GLY A 252 -29.49 -17.52 15.61
C GLY A 252 -28.38 -17.34 14.58
N ARG A 253 -27.37 -16.51 14.88
CA ARG A 253 -26.24 -16.16 13.99
C ARG A 253 -26.61 -15.38 12.73
N ALA A 254 -27.76 -14.70 12.73
CA ALA A 254 -28.21 -13.91 11.60
C ALA A 254 -28.07 -12.38 11.80
N ARG A 255 -27.63 -11.92 12.98
CA ARG A 255 -27.45 -10.49 13.30
C ARG A 255 -26.04 -10.19 13.78
N PHE A 256 -25.59 -8.96 13.58
CA PHE A 256 -24.38 -8.44 14.21
C PHE A 256 -24.73 -7.84 15.57
N SER A 257 -23.93 -8.14 16.59
CA SER A 257 -23.90 -7.42 17.85
C SER A 257 -22.92 -6.26 17.70
N PRO A 258 -23.38 -4.99 17.68
CA PRO A 258 -22.49 -3.86 17.42
C PRO A 258 -21.37 -3.76 18.45
N GLU A 259 -21.63 -3.90 19.75
CA GLU A 259 -20.58 -3.83 20.78
C GLU A 259 -19.90 -5.18 21.07
N GLY A 260 -20.29 -6.23 20.34
CA GLY A 260 -19.74 -7.58 20.52
C GLY A 260 -20.31 -8.34 21.70
N ASP A 261 -21.21 -7.75 22.49
CA ASP A 261 -21.88 -8.40 23.61
C ASP A 261 -22.84 -9.50 23.15
N VAL A 262 -22.98 -10.57 23.93
CA VAL A 262 -24.00 -11.62 23.69
C VAL A 262 -25.39 -11.01 23.80
N GLY A 263 -26.16 -11.00 22.71
CA GLY A 263 -27.45 -10.33 22.64
C GLY A 263 -27.38 -8.84 22.39
N GLY A 264 -26.21 -8.28 22.10
CA GLY A 264 -26.05 -6.84 21.87
C GLY A 264 -26.87 -6.32 20.68
N ALA A 265 -27.25 -7.19 19.73
CA ALA A 265 -28.19 -6.83 18.65
C ALA A 265 -29.60 -6.46 19.17
N SER A 266 -29.89 -6.81 20.42
CA SER A 266 -31.17 -6.54 21.09
C SER A 266 -31.12 -5.33 22.03
N ALA A 267 -29.94 -4.73 22.23
CA ALA A 267 -29.80 -3.57 23.11
C ALA A 267 -30.59 -2.35 22.57
N ALA A 268 -31.13 -1.56 23.49
CA ALA A 268 -31.87 -0.34 23.13
C ALA A 268 -30.94 0.67 22.44
N GLY A 269 -31.49 1.42 21.47
CA GLY A 269 -30.76 2.47 20.75
C GLY A 269 -30.17 2.05 19.40
N TRP A 270 -30.10 0.75 19.10
CA TRP A 270 -29.68 0.28 17.78
C TRP A 270 -30.82 0.31 16.77
N THR A 271 -30.49 0.64 15.51
CA THR A 271 -31.38 0.54 14.35
C THR A 271 -31.23 -0.81 13.66
N LEU A 272 -32.17 -1.12 12.76
CA LEU A 272 -32.10 -2.33 11.94
C LEU A 272 -30.83 -2.37 11.08
N ASN A 273 -30.33 -1.21 10.66
CA ASN A 273 -29.10 -1.11 9.88
C ASN A 273 -27.87 -1.45 10.73
N ASP A 274 -27.83 -1.00 11.99
CA ASP A 274 -26.69 -1.25 12.88
C ASP A 274 -26.49 -2.75 13.16
N ILE A 275 -27.59 -3.51 13.24
CA ILE A 275 -27.56 -4.94 13.56
C ILE A 275 -27.52 -5.84 12.31
N ARG A 276 -27.72 -5.28 11.11
CA ARG A 276 -27.67 -6.01 9.83
C ARG A 276 -26.44 -5.73 9.01
N ARG A 277 -25.73 -4.64 9.29
CA ARG A 277 -24.60 -4.18 8.48
C ARG A 277 -23.34 -4.18 9.32
N TRP A 278 -22.26 -4.61 8.71
CA TRP A 278 -20.93 -4.55 9.31
C TRP A 278 -19.92 -4.15 8.25
N SER A 279 -19.02 -3.25 8.62
CA SER A 279 -17.85 -2.92 7.82
C SER A 279 -16.61 -3.49 8.48
N PRO A 280 -15.87 -4.42 7.83
CA PRO A 280 -14.60 -4.90 8.32
C PRO A 280 -13.44 -3.93 8.04
N GLY A 281 -13.74 -2.69 7.66
CA GLY A 281 -12.77 -1.71 7.21
C GLY A 281 -12.70 -1.66 5.69
N GLY A 282 -11.56 -1.24 5.17
CA GLY A 282 -11.42 -0.95 3.76
C GLY A 282 -10.02 -0.57 3.32
N VAL A 283 -9.97 0.06 2.16
CA VAL A 283 -8.74 0.57 1.56
C VAL A 283 -8.92 2.01 1.13
N ARG A 284 -7.92 2.83 1.44
CA ARG A 284 -7.76 4.17 0.90
C ARG A 284 -6.88 4.09 -0.34
N ILE A 285 -7.38 4.66 -1.43
CA ILE A 285 -6.70 4.81 -2.71
C ILE A 285 -6.27 6.27 -2.81
N ASP A 286 -4.97 6.51 -2.95
CA ASP A 286 -4.43 7.87 -3.09
C ASP A 286 -3.37 7.92 -4.19
N ILE A 287 -3.09 9.12 -4.68
CA ILE A 287 -1.94 9.37 -5.54
C ILE A 287 -0.69 9.42 -4.67
N ALA A 288 0.37 8.77 -5.13
CA ALA A 288 1.63 8.74 -4.42
C ALA A 288 2.18 10.14 -4.20
N LYS A 289 2.75 10.38 -3.02
CA LYS A 289 3.51 11.59 -2.73
C LYS A 289 5.00 11.29 -2.75
N ALA A 290 5.81 12.26 -3.12
CA ALA A 290 7.26 12.19 -3.07
C ALA A 290 7.81 13.45 -2.37
N PRO A 291 8.86 13.30 -1.54
CA PRO A 291 9.53 14.45 -0.95
C PRO A 291 10.09 15.34 -2.06
N ALA A 292 10.03 16.65 -1.84
CA ALA A 292 10.77 17.58 -2.68
C ALA A 292 12.25 17.57 -2.28
N GLU A 293 13.13 17.87 -3.23
CA GLU A 293 14.57 17.95 -2.98
C GLU A 293 14.88 19.05 -1.95
N ASN A 294 15.89 18.80 -1.10
CA ASN A 294 16.40 19.73 -0.08
C ASN A 294 15.36 20.21 0.96
N GLY A 295 14.54 19.29 1.49
CA GLY A 295 13.78 19.52 2.74
C GLY A 295 12.35 20.04 2.58
N GLY A 296 11.78 19.99 1.37
CA GLY A 296 10.40 20.39 1.14
C GLY A 296 9.36 19.34 1.52
N ALA A 297 8.12 19.80 1.76
CA ALA A 297 6.99 18.91 2.04
C ALA A 297 6.73 17.94 0.88
N ALA A 298 6.25 16.73 1.20
CA ALA A 298 5.91 15.76 0.17
C ALA A 298 4.76 16.27 -0.69
N GLN A 299 5.00 16.35 -1.99
CA GLN A 299 4.01 16.74 -3.00
C GLN A 299 3.52 15.51 -3.73
N TYR A 300 2.31 15.57 -4.30
CA TYR A 300 1.83 14.50 -5.16
C TYR A 300 2.77 14.31 -6.34
N VAL A 301 3.08 13.07 -6.70
CA VAL A 301 3.95 12.75 -7.84
C VAL A 301 3.27 13.20 -9.12
N LEU A 302 3.91 14.12 -9.83
CA LEU A 302 3.42 14.65 -11.10
C LEU A 302 3.54 13.58 -12.18
N ASN A 303 2.47 13.35 -12.96
CA ASN A 303 2.54 12.33 -14.00
C ASN A 303 3.14 12.91 -15.29
N PHE A 304 2.66 14.07 -15.77
CA PHE A 304 3.15 14.72 -17.01
C PHE A 304 2.91 16.24 -17.01
N SER A 305 3.60 16.94 -17.91
CA SER A 305 3.27 18.30 -18.33
C SER A 305 2.71 18.23 -19.76
N GLY A 306 1.38 18.18 -19.90
CA GLY A 306 0.71 18.20 -21.20
C GLY A 306 0.25 19.61 -21.56
N ASN A 307 0.12 19.90 -22.86
CA ASN A 307 -0.30 21.20 -23.36
C ASN A 307 -1.75 21.49 -22.91
N ALA A 308 -1.98 22.52 -22.08
CA ALA A 308 -3.29 23.15 -22.08
C ALA A 308 -3.44 23.96 -23.37
N VAL A 309 -4.69 24.24 -23.75
CA VAL A 309 -4.97 25.17 -24.84
C VAL A 309 -4.33 26.51 -24.48
N GLY A 310 -3.25 26.91 -25.18
CA GLY A 310 -2.53 28.17 -24.93
C GLY A 310 -1.05 28.07 -24.51
N GLY A 311 -0.38 26.91 -24.63
CA GLY A 311 1.08 26.81 -24.44
C GLY A 311 1.55 26.72 -22.98
N SER A 312 0.64 26.88 -22.01
CA SER A 312 0.91 26.58 -20.61
C SER A 312 0.78 25.08 -20.37
N ARG A 313 1.85 24.42 -19.91
CA ARG A 313 1.79 22.99 -19.60
C ARG A 313 1.23 22.79 -18.20
N VAL A 314 0.17 21.99 -18.10
CA VAL A 314 -0.47 21.69 -16.82
C VAL A 314 -0.05 20.31 -16.35
N ALA A 315 0.24 20.21 -15.05
CA ALA A 315 0.43 18.94 -14.35
C ALA A 315 -0.77 18.02 -14.57
N TRP A 316 -0.57 16.87 -15.20
CA TRP A 316 -1.60 15.84 -15.31
C TRP A 316 -1.46 14.84 -14.18
N TRP A 317 -2.52 14.64 -13.42
CA TRP A 317 -2.61 13.71 -12.27
C TRP A 317 -3.45 12.49 -12.66
N ASN A 318 -3.17 11.87 -13.81
CA ASN A 318 -4.18 11.00 -14.41
C ASN A 318 -3.98 9.53 -14.05
N ILE A 319 -4.95 8.97 -13.31
CA ILE A 319 -5.42 7.61 -13.53
C ILE A 319 -6.37 7.69 -14.74
N PRO A 320 -6.02 7.12 -15.91
CA PRO A 320 -6.90 7.07 -17.08
C PRO A 320 -8.34 6.70 -16.72
N THR A 321 -9.32 7.31 -17.38
CA THR A 321 -10.75 6.98 -17.17
C THR A 321 -11.09 5.52 -17.46
N ARG A 322 -10.26 4.87 -18.30
CA ARG A 322 -10.37 3.44 -18.64
C ARG A 322 -9.79 2.52 -17.57
N ALA A 323 -9.04 3.06 -16.61
CA ALA A 323 -8.44 2.26 -15.56
C ALA A 323 -9.52 1.59 -14.70
N LYS A 324 -9.19 0.40 -14.22
CA LYS A 324 -10.05 -0.46 -13.42
C LYS A 324 -9.28 -0.86 -12.16
N PHE A 325 -9.93 -0.70 -11.01
CA PHE A 325 -9.41 -1.16 -9.74
C PHE A 325 -10.04 -2.51 -9.40
N ASP A 326 -9.21 -3.54 -9.29
CA ASP A 326 -9.62 -4.85 -8.85
C ASP A 326 -9.38 -4.99 -7.35
N ILE A 327 -10.44 -4.95 -6.58
CA ILE A 327 -10.45 -4.95 -5.12
C ILE A 327 -11.02 -6.28 -4.63
N ASN A 328 -10.24 -7.02 -3.86
CA ASN A 328 -10.62 -8.33 -3.34
C ASN A 328 -10.75 -8.29 -1.82
N MET A 329 -11.76 -8.96 -1.29
CA MET A 329 -11.87 -9.37 0.11
C MET A 329 -11.72 -10.88 0.19
N VAL A 330 -10.82 -11.36 1.03
CA VAL A 330 -10.45 -12.77 1.20
C VAL A 330 -10.76 -13.20 2.64
N GLY A 331 -11.45 -14.32 2.79
CA GLY A 331 -11.82 -14.93 4.07
C GLY A 331 -12.00 -16.45 3.95
N THR A 332 -12.62 -17.08 4.95
CA THR A 332 -12.73 -18.55 5.02
C THR A 332 -13.95 -19.10 4.26
N ASP A 333 -15.12 -18.47 4.44
CA ASP A 333 -16.35 -18.77 3.69
C ASP A 333 -17.25 -17.53 3.70
N LEU A 334 -17.38 -16.90 2.55
CA LEU A 334 -18.11 -15.66 2.36
C LEU A 334 -19.48 -15.89 1.70
N SER A 335 -19.87 -17.15 1.47
CA SER A 335 -21.15 -17.51 0.82
C SER A 335 -22.38 -17.07 1.62
N ALA A 336 -22.23 -16.89 2.94
CA ALA A 336 -23.25 -16.37 3.84
C ALA A 336 -23.76 -14.96 3.46
N PHE A 337 -23.01 -14.22 2.63
CA PHE A 337 -23.34 -12.86 2.22
C PHE A 337 -23.71 -12.75 0.74
N THR A 338 -24.38 -13.76 0.18
CA THR A 338 -24.80 -13.80 -1.23
C THR A 338 -26.27 -14.15 -1.43
N GLY A 339 -26.86 -13.68 -2.54
CA GLY A 339 -28.20 -14.11 -2.97
C GLY A 339 -29.29 -13.72 -1.98
N SER A 340 -30.19 -14.65 -1.66
CA SER A 340 -31.24 -14.41 -0.68
C SER A 340 -30.69 -14.20 0.74
N LYS A 341 -29.51 -14.75 1.04
CA LYS A 341 -28.86 -14.77 2.37
C LYS A 341 -28.33 -13.38 2.76
N GLY A 342 -27.68 -12.68 1.85
CA GLY A 342 -27.16 -11.37 2.20
C GLY A 342 -26.47 -10.71 1.04
N GLU A 343 -25.68 -9.70 1.37
CA GLU A 343 -24.98 -8.92 0.37
C GLU A 343 -23.62 -8.46 0.85
N VAL A 344 -22.64 -8.44 -0.04
CA VAL A 344 -21.43 -7.64 0.11
C VAL A 344 -21.38 -6.56 -0.95
N PHE A 345 -21.12 -5.31 -0.55
CA PHE A 345 -20.93 -4.19 -1.46
C PHE A 345 -19.81 -3.26 -1.01
N LEU A 346 -19.36 -2.39 -1.91
CA LEU A 346 -18.39 -1.33 -1.60
C LEU A 346 -19.11 -0.03 -1.25
N SER A 347 -18.60 0.70 -0.26
CA SER A 347 -19.16 1.96 0.25
C SER A 347 -18.07 3.02 0.41
N ARG A 348 -18.44 4.29 0.31
CA ARG A 348 -17.59 5.44 0.68
C ARG A 348 -17.65 5.75 2.18
N SER A 349 -18.44 5.01 2.94
CA SER A 349 -18.65 5.20 4.38
C SER A 349 -18.51 3.89 5.12
N ASN A 350 -17.83 3.94 6.26
CA ASN A 350 -17.64 2.82 7.19
C ASN A 350 -18.91 2.42 7.95
N THR A 351 -19.99 3.22 7.89
CA THR A 351 -21.29 2.87 8.48
C THR A 351 -22.20 2.12 7.51
N CYS A 352 -21.72 1.87 6.28
CA CYS A 352 -22.43 1.08 5.27
C CYS A 352 -23.82 1.61 4.92
N VAL A 353 -24.05 2.92 4.98
CA VAL A 353 -25.31 3.54 4.55
C VAL A 353 -25.50 3.44 3.03
N ASP A 354 -26.73 3.18 2.59
CA ASP A 354 -27.03 2.96 1.16
C ASP A 354 -26.71 4.18 0.29
N ALA A 355 -26.87 5.39 0.82
CA ALA A 355 -26.53 6.63 0.12
C ALA A 355 -25.03 6.76 -0.18
N ALA A 356 -24.15 6.05 0.54
CA ALA A 356 -22.71 6.05 0.34
C ALA A 356 -22.21 4.87 -0.51
N ARG A 357 -23.11 3.97 -0.92
CA ARG A 357 -22.80 2.81 -1.75
C ARG A 357 -22.25 3.24 -3.10
N PHE A 358 -21.22 2.55 -3.59
CA PHE A 358 -20.74 2.78 -4.95
C PHE A 358 -21.84 2.41 -5.98
N PRO A 359 -22.04 3.21 -7.05
CA PRO A 359 -23.17 3.11 -7.96
C PRO A 359 -23.13 1.85 -8.85
N ALA A 360 -24.15 1.71 -9.71
CA ALA A 360 -24.20 0.69 -10.75
C ALA A 360 -22.95 0.75 -11.67
N GLY A 361 -22.37 -0.41 -11.98
CA GLY A 361 -21.13 -0.54 -12.77
C GLY A 361 -19.98 -1.21 -12.02
N VAL A 362 -20.07 -1.36 -10.70
CA VAL A 362 -19.18 -2.24 -9.93
C VAL A 362 -19.54 -3.69 -10.24
N LEU A 363 -18.65 -4.41 -10.92
CA LEU A 363 -18.80 -5.85 -11.10
C LEU A 363 -18.45 -6.55 -9.79
N ARG A 364 -19.29 -7.49 -9.35
CA ARG A 364 -19.08 -8.29 -8.15
C ARG A 364 -19.19 -9.77 -8.48
N SER A 365 -18.23 -10.56 -8.02
CA SER A 365 -18.30 -12.02 -8.08
C SER A 365 -17.73 -12.65 -6.83
N LEU A 366 -18.33 -13.74 -6.37
CA LEU A 366 -17.74 -14.63 -5.38
C LEU A 366 -16.96 -15.74 -6.11
N SER A 367 -15.76 -16.08 -5.63
CA SER A 367 -14.98 -17.20 -6.15
C SER A 367 -15.69 -18.55 -5.92
N ALA A 368 -15.36 -19.55 -6.73
CA ALA A 368 -16.02 -20.87 -6.68
C ALA A 368 -15.80 -21.63 -5.35
N ASP A 369 -14.72 -21.32 -4.64
CA ASP A 369 -14.39 -21.83 -3.30
C ASP A 369 -15.04 -21.01 -2.17
N ASN A 370 -15.82 -19.98 -2.52
CA ASN A 370 -16.46 -19.03 -1.59
C ASN A 370 -15.50 -18.23 -0.70
N THR A 371 -14.20 -18.21 -0.97
CA THR A 371 -13.22 -17.53 -0.11
C THR A 371 -12.99 -16.07 -0.47
N THR A 372 -13.32 -15.66 -1.70
CA THR A 372 -12.93 -14.35 -2.23
C THR A 372 -14.08 -13.63 -2.91
N PHE A 373 -14.46 -12.47 -2.39
CA PHE A 373 -15.26 -11.51 -3.15
C PHE A 373 -14.34 -10.61 -3.98
N LYS A 374 -14.58 -10.59 -5.29
CA LYS A 374 -13.89 -9.72 -6.24
C LYS A 374 -14.81 -8.59 -6.66
N PHE A 375 -14.29 -7.37 -6.61
CA PHE A 375 -14.93 -6.16 -7.09
C PHE A 375 -14.06 -5.50 -8.16
N THR A 376 -14.65 -5.16 -9.29
CA THR A 376 -13.98 -4.32 -10.31
C THR A 376 -14.64 -2.95 -10.31
N LEU A 377 -13.88 -1.94 -9.92
CA LEU A 377 -14.31 -0.55 -9.77
C LEU A 377 -13.68 0.30 -10.89
N PRO A 378 -14.46 0.79 -11.88
CA PRO A 378 -13.94 1.68 -12.91
C PRO A 378 -13.45 2.99 -12.30
N ALA A 379 -12.34 3.55 -12.78
CA ALA A 379 -11.80 4.82 -12.28
C ALA A 379 -12.82 5.97 -12.36
N SER A 380 -13.74 5.93 -13.33
CA SER A 380 -14.84 6.91 -13.46
C SER A 380 -15.82 6.93 -12.26
N THR A 381 -15.91 5.84 -11.48
CA THR A 381 -16.83 5.73 -10.33
C THR A 381 -16.23 6.25 -9.03
N ILE A 382 -14.92 6.45 -9.02
CA ILE A 382 -14.22 7.14 -7.94
C ILE A 382 -14.46 8.63 -8.19
N ALA A 383 -15.50 9.19 -7.56
CA ALA A 383 -16.03 10.54 -7.85
C ALA A 383 -15.05 11.70 -7.59
N GLN A 384 -13.88 11.43 -7.00
CA GLN A 384 -12.78 12.39 -6.86
C GLN A 384 -11.64 12.19 -7.88
N LEU A 385 -11.69 11.13 -8.70
CA LEU A 385 -10.78 10.90 -9.82
C LEU A 385 -11.38 11.18 -11.22
N PRO A 386 -12.43 12.02 -11.42
CA PRO A 386 -13.07 12.10 -12.73
C PRO A 386 -12.10 12.62 -13.79
N GLY A 387 -12.24 12.02 -14.97
CA GLY A 387 -11.36 12.18 -16.11
C GLY A 387 -11.22 13.58 -16.68
N THR A 388 -10.15 13.69 -17.47
CA THR A 388 -9.73 14.84 -18.28
C THR A 388 -9.30 16.06 -17.48
N GLN A 389 -8.02 16.03 -17.09
CA GLN A 389 -7.25 17.14 -16.58
C GLN A 389 -7.67 17.65 -15.20
N VAL A 390 -7.00 17.13 -14.18
CA VAL A 390 -6.94 17.81 -12.89
C VAL A 390 -5.99 19.01 -13.06
N THR A 391 -6.51 20.15 -13.50
CA THR A 391 -5.66 21.30 -13.84
C THR A 391 -5.23 22.18 -12.67
N SER A 392 -5.62 21.90 -11.42
CA SER A 392 -5.23 22.80 -10.32
C SER A 392 -5.31 22.30 -8.87
N ALA A 393 -5.91 21.15 -8.55
CA ALA A 393 -5.92 20.63 -7.17
C ALA A 393 -5.78 19.10 -7.16
N PRO A 394 -4.79 18.51 -6.46
CA PRO A 394 -4.66 17.07 -6.42
C PRO A 394 -5.94 16.44 -5.88
N PRO A 395 -6.45 15.36 -6.50
CA PRO A 395 -7.63 14.70 -6.00
C PRO A 395 -7.35 14.22 -4.58
N GLY A 396 -8.31 14.43 -3.67
CA GLY A 396 -8.22 13.87 -2.33
C GLY A 396 -8.17 12.34 -2.38
N PRO A 397 -7.67 11.70 -1.31
CA PRO A 397 -7.73 10.25 -1.20
C PRO A 397 -9.19 9.77 -1.27
N THR A 398 -9.40 8.62 -1.91
CA THR A 398 -10.71 7.96 -1.95
C THR A 398 -10.72 6.78 -1.00
N ASP A 399 -11.71 6.79 -0.10
CA ASP A 399 -11.96 5.70 0.84
C ASP A 399 -12.96 4.70 0.26
N VAL A 400 -12.60 3.42 0.33
CA VAL A 400 -13.43 2.30 -0.13
C VAL A 400 -13.55 1.29 1.00
N TYR A 401 -14.73 1.25 1.61
CA TYR A 401 -15.09 0.31 2.67
C TYR A 401 -15.81 -0.90 2.09
N PHE A 402 -15.53 -2.08 2.66
CA PHE A 402 -16.39 -3.24 2.46
C PHE A 402 -17.58 -3.14 3.40
N CYS A 403 -18.73 -3.59 2.92
CA CYS A 403 -19.96 -3.62 3.67
C CYS A 403 -20.63 -4.96 3.48
N LEU A 404 -20.77 -5.70 4.58
CA LEU A 404 -21.45 -6.98 4.63
C LEU A 404 -22.82 -6.75 5.26
N VAL A 405 -23.85 -7.22 4.58
CA VAL A 405 -25.25 -7.12 5.00
C VAL A 405 -25.81 -8.51 5.19
N SER A 406 -26.40 -8.73 6.36
CA SER A 406 -27.19 -9.91 6.64
C SER A 406 -28.66 -9.67 6.31
N ASN A 407 -29.33 -10.63 5.64
CA ASN A 407 -30.79 -10.60 5.50
C ASN A 407 -31.53 -10.90 6.80
N ALA A 408 -30.79 -11.30 7.85
CA ALA A 408 -31.25 -11.69 9.18
C ALA A 408 -32.23 -12.89 9.27
N LEU A 409 -32.81 -13.36 8.18
CA LEU A 409 -33.83 -14.42 8.17
C LEU A 409 -33.27 -15.82 7.87
N ASP A 410 -32.22 -15.91 7.03
CA ASP A 410 -31.65 -17.20 6.57
C ASP A 410 -30.13 -17.32 6.74
N ASN A 411 -29.50 -16.32 7.36
CA ASN A 411 -28.06 -16.32 7.56
C ASN A 411 -27.63 -17.09 8.79
N VAL A 412 -26.96 -18.20 8.54
CA VAL A 412 -25.94 -18.69 9.46
C VAL A 412 -24.65 -17.98 9.05
N MET A 413 -24.35 -16.83 9.66
CA MET A 413 -23.08 -16.16 9.42
C MET A 413 -21.94 -17.09 9.82
N VAL A 414 -20.88 -17.10 9.02
CA VAL A 414 -19.70 -17.93 9.24
C VAL A 414 -18.59 -17.07 9.84
N GLU A 415 -17.89 -17.61 10.84
CA GLU A 415 -16.68 -16.97 11.35
C GLU A 415 -15.62 -16.85 10.26
N SER A 416 -15.03 -15.66 10.15
CA SER A 416 -13.90 -15.41 9.27
C SER A 416 -12.77 -14.83 10.13
N PRO A 417 -11.99 -15.71 10.80
CA PRO A 417 -10.93 -15.29 11.72
C PRO A 417 -9.74 -14.62 11.02
N THR A 418 -9.63 -14.79 9.70
CA THR A 418 -8.59 -14.19 8.86
C THR A 418 -9.26 -13.49 7.69
N LEU A 419 -9.69 -12.25 7.89
CA LEU A 419 -10.20 -11.42 6.81
C LEU A 419 -9.08 -10.49 6.32
N SER A 420 -8.88 -10.42 5.02
CA SER A 420 -7.87 -9.55 4.42
C SER A 420 -8.35 -9.05 3.08
N GLY A 421 -7.65 -8.07 2.52
CA GLY A 421 -7.93 -7.66 1.15
C GLY A 421 -6.68 -7.32 0.37
N ASN A 422 -6.87 -7.28 -0.95
CA ASN A 422 -5.86 -6.82 -1.87
C ASN A 422 -6.47 -6.01 -2.99
N ILE A 423 -5.73 -5.03 -3.48
CA ILE A 423 -6.16 -4.11 -4.53
C ILE A 423 -5.09 -4.08 -5.63
N GLY A 424 -5.52 -4.10 -6.89
CA GLY A 424 -4.67 -3.82 -8.04
C GLY A 424 -5.31 -2.77 -8.92
N VAL A 425 -4.51 -2.10 -9.73
CA VAL A 425 -4.97 -1.20 -10.79
C VAL A 425 -4.49 -1.72 -12.13
N ASP A 426 -5.43 -1.87 -13.06
CA ASP A 426 -5.18 -2.07 -14.48
C ASP A 426 -5.53 -0.76 -15.18
N TYR A 427 -4.59 -0.17 -15.93
CA TYR A 427 -4.86 1.08 -16.62
C TYR A 427 -5.57 0.89 -17.97
N ASP A 428 -5.64 -0.36 -18.46
CA ASP A 428 -6.27 -0.72 -19.73
C ASP A 428 -5.74 0.14 -20.89
N LEU A 429 -4.41 0.35 -20.91
CA LEU A 429 -3.72 1.09 -21.95
C LEU A 429 -3.05 0.11 -22.93
N PRO A 430 -3.24 0.24 -24.26
CA PRO A 430 -2.67 -0.67 -25.25
C PRO A 430 -1.14 -0.77 -25.20
N THR A 431 -0.49 0.26 -24.67
CA THR A 431 0.96 0.35 -24.55
C THR A 431 1.45 0.12 -23.11
N GLN A 432 0.58 -0.25 -22.16
CA GLN A 432 1.03 -0.45 -20.77
C GLN A 432 2.12 -1.51 -20.70
N ARG A 433 3.33 -1.12 -20.29
CA ARG A 433 4.47 -2.04 -20.13
C ARG A 433 4.62 -2.58 -18.71
N LEU A 434 4.05 -1.89 -17.72
CA LEU A 434 4.19 -2.25 -16.31
C LEU A 434 2.86 -2.11 -15.56
N THR A 435 2.50 -3.14 -14.82
CA THR A 435 1.36 -3.14 -13.90
C THR A 435 1.87 -2.86 -12.49
N PRO A 436 1.32 -1.88 -11.76
CA PRO A 436 1.67 -1.69 -10.36
C PRO A 436 1.43 -2.98 -9.55
N PRO A 437 2.29 -3.28 -8.56
CA PRO A 437 2.06 -4.41 -7.68
C PRO A 437 0.74 -4.20 -6.94
N ARG A 438 0.08 -5.31 -6.63
CA ARG A 438 -1.13 -5.28 -5.81
C ARG A 438 -0.76 -4.81 -4.39
N GLY A 439 -1.56 -3.91 -3.83
CA GLY A 439 -1.49 -3.54 -2.42
C GLY A 439 -2.27 -4.54 -1.58
N ASN A 440 -1.71 -4.98 -0.46
CA ASN A 440 -2.43 -5.76 0.55
C ASN A 440 -2.86 -4.82 1.68
N PHE A 441 -4.01 -5.11 2.27
CA PHE A 441 -4.52 -4.38 3.42
C PHE A 441 -5.27 -5.34 4.36
N GLU A 442 -5.25 -4.99 5.64
CA GLU A 442 -5.88 -5.78 6.69
C GLU A 442 -7.35 -5.39 6.82
N LEU A 443 -8.18 -6.39 7.11
CA LEU A 443 -9.59 -6.22 7.41
C LEU A 443 -9.87 -6.83 8.79
N HIS A 444 -10.77 -6.24 9.57
CA HIS A 444 -11.10 -6.82 10.87
C HIS A 444 -11.80 -8.17 10.69
N PRO A 445 -11.43 -9.18 11.48
CA PRO A 445 -12.06 -10.49 11.39
C PRO A 445 -13.51 -10.44 11.90
N LEU A 446 -14.34 -11.33 11.37
CA LEU A 446 -15.68 -11.57 11.88
C LEU A 446 -15.65 -12.77 12.82
N LEU A 447 -15.95 -12.55 14.09
CA LEU A 447 -15.95 -13.59 15.11
C LEU A 447 -17.35 -13.70 15.73
N GLU A 448 -17.67 -14.85 16.30
CA GLU A 448 -18.88 -15.00 17.10
C GLU A 448 -18.70 -14.43 18.52
N ASN A 449 -19.78 -13.90 19.09
CA ASN A 449 -19.85 -13.56 20.51
C ASN A 449 -20.24 -14.78 21.36
N GLY A 450 -19.74 -15.95 20.99
CA GLY A 450 -20.05 -17.23 21.63
C GLY A 450 -19.70 -17.32 23.12
N VAL A 451 -20.12 -18.41 23.76
CA VAL A 451 -19.75 -18.70 25.15
C VAL A 451 -18.37 -19.34 25.18
N SER A 452 -17.46 -18.80 25.99
CA SER A 452 -16.19 -19.42 26.33
C SER A 452 -16.19 -19.91 27.78
N MET A 453 -15.87 -21.18 27.99
CA MET A 453 -15.76 -21.79 29.31
C MET A 453 -14.39 -22.42 29.46
N VAL A 454 -13.80 -22.30 30.65
CA VAL A 454 -12.53 -22.96 30.98
C VAL A 454 -12.76 -23.95 32.11
N PHE A 455 -12.41 -25.20 31.86
CA PHE A 455 -12.39 -26.29 32.84
C PHE A 455 -10.95 -26.56 33.23
N GLN A 456 -10.69 -26.63 34.53
CA GLN A 456 -9.37 -26.90 35.09
C GLN A 456 -9.33 -28.30 35.68
N ASN A 457 -8.13 -28.80 35.97
CA ASN A 457 -7.91 -30.09 36.60
C ASN A 457 -8.48 -31.29 35.82
N VAL A 458 -8.61 -31.18 34.50
CA VAL A 458 -9.06 -32.28 33.64
C VAL A 458 -7.91 -33.27 33.54
N ASN A 459 -8.09 -34.48 34.06
CA ASN A 459 -7.06 -35.52 34.02
C ASN A 459 -6.80 -35.94 32.57
N PRO A 460 -5.54 -36.22 32.19
CA PRO A 460 -5.23 -36.74 30.86
C PRO A 460 -5.78 -38.18 30.73
N GLY A 461 -6.02 -38.63 29.50
CA GLY A 461 -6.55 -39.98 29.24
C GLY A 461 -5.65 -41.11 29.70
N LYS A 462 -4.34 -40.84 29.84
CA LYS A 462 -3.37 -41.79 30.42
C LYS A 462 -3.42 -41.93 31.95
N ASN A 463 -4.29 -41.18 32.63
CA ASN A 463 -4.42 -41.28 34.09
C ASN A 463 -5.11 -42.61 34.48
N ALA A 464 -4.36 -43.49 35.16
CA ALA A 464 -4.85 -44.81 35.55
C ALA A 464 -5.85 -44.81 36.71
N THR A 465 -5.88 -43.75 37.54
CA THR A 465 -6.68 -43.69 38.78
C THR A 465 -7.94 -42.84 38.66
N ALA A 466 -8.04 -42.01 37.61
CA ALA A 466 -9.19 -41.16 37.38
C ALA A 466 -9.41 -40.84 35.90
N GLN A 467 -10.66 -40.79 35.47
CA GLN A 467 -11.06 -40.41 34.12
C GLN A 467 -11.91 -39.13 34.16
N SER A 468 -11.48 -38.11 33.41
CA SER A 468 -12.26 -36.88 33.25
C SER A 468 -13.16 -36.92 32.02
N PHE A 469 -14.29 -36.24 32.12
CA PHE A 469 -15.24 -36.08 31.01
C PHE A 469 -15.87 -34.69 31.05
N LEU A 470 -16.10 -34.14 29.86
CA LEU A 470 -16.81 -32.90 29.65
C LEU A 470 -18.23 -33.23 29.20
N ARG A 471 -19.21 -32.69 29.92
CA ARG A 471 -20.61 -32.71 29.50
C ARG A 471 -21.00 -31.32 29.05
N LEU A 472 -21.46 -31.21 27.82
CA LEU A 472 -21.79 -29.96 27.17
C LEU A 472 -23.25 -30.00 26.75
N THR A 473 -23.97 -28.92 27.00
CA THR A 473 -25.41 -28.81 26.78
C THR A 473 -25.71 -27.55 25.98
N ASN A 474 -26.36 -27.76 24.83
CA ASN A 474 -26.94 -26.70 24.03
C ASN A 474 -28.39 -26.53 24.47
N ASN A 475 -28.73 -25.42 25.12
CA ASN A 475 -30.11 -25.15 25.55
C ASN A 475 -30.93 -24.41 24.49
N ASN A 476 -30.35 -24.11 23.33
CA ASN A 476 -31.02 -23.36 22.26
C ASN A 476 -31.78 -24.29 21.31
N ALA A 477 -32.64 -23.69 20.50
CA ALA A 477 -33.43 -24.36 19.47
C ALA A 477 -32.68 -24.57 18.13
N PHE A 478 -31.38 -24.25 18.05
CA PHE A 478 -30.55 -24.39 16.85
C PHE A 478 -29.23 -25.10 17.13
N ASP A 479 -28.61 -25.64 16.07
CA ASP A 479 -27.31 -26.32 16.14
C ASP A 479 -26.20 -25.39 16.67
N CYS A 480 -25.42 -25.88 17.62
CA CYS A 480 -24.32 -25.12 18.22
C CYS A 480 -22.96 -25.71 17.81
N PRO A 481 -22.15 -25.02 16.99
CA PRO A 481 -20.78 -25.45 16.75
C PRO A 481 -19.95 -25.27 18.02
N VAL A 482 -19.14 -26.28 18.36
CA VAL A 482 -18.32 -26.30 19.56
C VAL A 482 -16.88 -26.61 19.19
N PHE A 483 -15.97 -25.78 19.69
CA PHE A 483 -14.54 -25.94 19.56
C PHE A 483 -13.93 -26.13 20.94
N ILE A 484 -13.01 -27.08 21.05
CA ILE A 484 -12.31 -27.41 22.28
C ILE A 484 -10.80 -27.37 22.00
N ASP A 485 -10.08 -26.60 22.78
CA ASP A 485 -8.62 -26.60 22.85
C ASP A 485 -8.18 -26.60 24.31
N ALA A 486 -6.90 -26.87 24.56
CA ALA A 486 -6.38 -27.06 25.88
C ALA A 486 -4.90 -26.66 25.99
N LYS A 487 -4.45 -26.51 27.23
CA LYS A 487 -3.03 -26.41 27.62
C LYS A 487 -2.77 -27.38 28.76
N ASP A 488 -1.66 -28.11 28.72
CA ASP A 488 -1.29 -28.99 29.83
C ASP A 488 -0.49 -28.26 30.93
N ASP A 489 -0.18 -28.96 32.03
CA ASP A 489 0.60 -28.41 33.15
C ASP A 489 2.06 -28.07 32.76
N ALA A 490 2.59 -28.69 31.70
CA ALA A 490 3.90 -28.36 31.14
C ALA A 490 3.85 -27.11 30.22
N GLY A 491 2.67 -26.54 30.00
CA GLY A 491 2.46 -25.36 29.15
C GLY A 491 2.34 -25.68 27.65
N LYS A 492 2.29 -26.95 27.25
CA LYS A 492 2.10 -27.37 25.86
C LYS A 492 0.64 -27.12 25.46
N HIS A 493 0.45 -26.41 24.34
CA HIS A 493 -0.86 -26.21 23.74
C HIS A 493 -1.28 -27.43 22.91
N SER A 494 -2.58 -27.73 22.95
CA SER A 494 -3.17 -28.81 22.18
C SER A 494 -3.48 -28.40 20.73
N GLY A 495 -3.79 -29.39 19.91
CA GLY A 495 -4.62 -29.22 18.71
C GLY A 495 -6.05 -28.80 19.06
N ARG A 496 -6.93 -28.78 18.05
CA ARG A 496 -8.34 -28.40 18.20
C ARG A 496 -9.23 -29.60 17.94
N PHE A 497 -10.12 -29.88 18.88
CA PHE A 497 -11.25 -30.80 18.73
C PHE A 497 -12.51 -30.01 18.42
N SER A 498 -13.36 -30.49 17.51
CA SER A 498 -14.58 -29.78 17.11
C SER A 498 -15.72 -30.71 16.76
N TYR A 499 -16.93 -30.27 17.05
CA TYR A 499 -18.18 -30.96 16.72
C TYR A 499 -19.36 -29.98 16.73
N THR A 500 -20.52 -30.41 16.27
CA THR A 500 -21.77 -29.62 16.33
C THR A 500 -22.74 -30.30 17.28
N LEU A 501 -23.22 -29.58 18.29
CA LEU A 501 -24.20 -30.06 19.26
C LEU A 501 -25.61 -29.65 18.82
N ALA A 502 -26.47 -30.64 18.60
CA ALA A 502 -27.85 -30.44 18.15
C ALA A 502 -28.70 -29.58 19.12
N PRO A 503 -29.85 -29.04 18.67
CA PRO A 503 -30.77 -28.28 19.53
C PRO A 503 -31.19 -29.08 20.76
N HIS A 504 -31.23 -28.41 21.91
CA HIS A 504 -31.63 -29.01 23.20
C HIS A 504 -30.87 -30.30 23.58
N ALA A 505 -29.74 -30.58 22.94
CA ALA A 505 -28.96 -31.78 23.17
C ALA A 505 -27.91 -31.59 24.28
N SER A 506 -27.59 -32.70 24.95
CA SER A 506 -26.52 -32.77 25.93
C SER A 506 -25.61 -33.95 25.59
N GLU A 507 -24.34 -33.66 25.39
CA GLU A 507 -23.34 -34.66 25.01
C GLU A 507 -22.19 -34.71 26.00
N GLN A 508 -21.70 -35.92 26.25
CA GLN A 508 -20.54 -36.16 27.09
C GLN A 508 -19.37 -36.69 26.27
N PHE A 509 -18.19 -36.12 26.45
CA PHE A 509 -16.93 -36.58 25.90
C PHE A 509 -15.99 -36.96 27.02
N ASN A 510 -15.49 -38.20 26.98
CA ASN A 510 -14.39 -38.59 27.83
C ASN A 510 -13.10 -37.97 27.29
N ILE A 511 -12.15 -37.67 28.17
CA ILE A 511 -10.89 -37.06 27.76
C ILE A 511 -10.15 -37.89 26.70
N ASP A 512 -10.25 -39.23 26.73
CA ASP A 512 -9.66 -40.11 25.72
C ASP A 512 -10.18 -39.82 24.30
N VAL A 513 -11.47 -39.49 24.17
CA VAL A 513 -12.08 -39.13 22.89
C VAL A 513 -11.57 -37.76 22.42
N LEU A 514 -11.42 -36.81 23.35
CA LEU A 514 -10.90 -35.48 23.03
C LEU A 514 -9.43 -35.53 22.62
N GLU A 515 -8.62 -36.32 23.33
CA GLU A 515 -7.19 -36.48 23.06
C GLU A 515 -6.92 -37.26 21.78
N SER A 516 -7.68 -38.32 21.49
CA SER A 516 -7.47 -39.15 20.30
C SER A 516 -8.22 -38.66 19.05
N GLY A 517 -9.31 -37.90 19.23
CA GLY A 517 -10.25 -37.59 18.16
C GLY A 517 -11.11 -38.77 17.69
N VAL A 518 -11.04 -39.92 18.37
CA VAL A 518 -11.77 -41.14 18.00
C VAL A 518 -12.95 -41.33 18.94
N ASP A 519 -14.17 -41.25 18.40
CA ASP A 519 -15.39 -41.54 19.16
C ASP A 519 -16.03 -42.86 18.74
N THR A 520 -15.97 -43.85 19.64
CA THR A 520 -16.53 -45.19 19.42
C THR A 520 -18.05 -45.23 19.33
N ARG A 521 -18.74 -44.13 19.68
CA ARG A 521 -20.19 -43.96 19.51
C ARG A 521 -20.59 -43.49 18.10
N GLY A 522 -19.62 -43.20 17.23
CA GLY A 522 -19.87 -42.81 15.84
C GLY A 522 -20.35 -41.36 15.65
N ARG A 523 -20.19 -40.47 16.64
CA ARG A 523 -20.52 -39.05 16.47
C ARG A 523 -19.51 -38.39 15.54
N ALA A 524 -20.00 -37.45 14.73
CA ALA A 524 -19.17 -36.69 13.80
C ALA A 524 -18.32 -35.65 14.55
N VAL A 525 -17.12 -36.06 14.94
CA VAL A 525 -16.11 -35.21 15.58
C VAL A 525 -14.94 -35.00 14.63
N LYS A 526 -14.24 -33.87 14.75
CA LYS A 526 -13.07 -33.54 13.94
C LYS A 526 -11.93 -33.05 14.80
N GLY A 527 -10.72 -33.51 14.48
CA GLY A 527 -9.50 -33.13 15.19
C GLY A 527 -9.38 -33.78 16.56
N ALA A 528 -8.31 -33.40 17.27
CA ALA A 528 -7.90 -34.01 18.53
C ALA A 528 -7.08 -32.99 19.34
N LEU A 529 -7.05 -33.14 20.67
CA LEU A 529 -6.22 -32.30 21.54
C LEU A 529 -4.74 -32.71 21.44
N ASP A 530 -4.40 -33.98 21.66
CA ASP A 530 -3.03 -34.46 21.54
C ASP A 530 -3.03 -35.98 21.28
N PRO A 531 -3.12 -36.39 20.00
CA PRO A 531 -3.27 -37.81 19.65
C PRO A 531 -2.01 -38.63 19.97
N ASN A 532 -0.86 -37.98 20.18
CA ASN A 532 0.43 -38.66 20.30
C ASN A 532 0.89 -38.79 21.76
N ASP A 533 0.87 -37.71 22.55
CA ASP A 533 1.44 -37.71 23.92
C ASP A 533 0.39 -37.69 25.04
N ARG A 534 -0.85 -37.34 24.70
CA ARG A 534 -1.97 -37.18 25.66
C ARG A 534 -1.64 -36.22 26.82
N GLY A 535 -0.85 -35.18 26.55
CA GLY A 535 -0.49 -34.12 27.50
C GLY A 535 0.43 -34.53 28.64
N THR A 536 1.06 -33.56 29.30
CA THR A 536 1.87 -33.76 30.51
C THR A 536 1.19 -33.11 31.71
N GLY A 537 0.83 -33.92 32.71
CA GLY A 537 0.03 -33.46 33.84
C GLY A 537 -1.46 -33.32 33.48
N LYS A 538 -2.17 -32.44 34.16
CA LYS A 538 -3.58 -32.14 33.90
C LYS A 538 -3.73 -31.14 32.77
N TRP A 539 -4.95 -31.08 32.22
CA TRP A 539 -5.35 -30.12 31.20
C TRP A 539 -6.15 -28.96 31.79
N TYR A 540 -5.89 -27.78 31.23
CA TYR A 540 -6.75 -26.61 31.23
C TYR A 540 -7.50 -26.61 29.89
N VAL A 541 -8.76 -27.04 29.90
CA VAL A 541 -9.56 -27.19 28.69
C VAL A 541 -10.45 -25.98 28.50
N ARG A 542 -10.35 -25.33 27.35
CA ARG A 542 -11.22 -24.26 26.92
C ARG A 542 -12.24 -24.80 25.91
N VAL A 543 -13.50 -24.50 26.16
CA VAL A 543 -14.63 -24.80 25.28
C VAL A 543 -15.18 -23.48 24.78
N THR A 544 -15.18 -23.29 23.47
CA THR A 544 -15.82 -22.16 22.79
C THR A 544 -17.02 -22.67 22.02
N ALA A 545 -18.20 -22.15 22.33
CA ALA A 545 -19.47 -22.54 21.73
C ALA A 545 -20.05 -21.36 20.94
N GLY A 546 -20.39 -21.61 19.67
CA GLY A 546 -20.98 -20.62 18.77
C GLY A 546 -22.48 -20.36 18.98
N CYS A 547 -22.94 -20.49 20.24
CA CYS A 547 -24.33 -20.28 20.64
C CYS A 547 -24.40 -19.61 22.02
N GLY A 548 -25.44 -18.82 22.24
CA GLY A 548 -25.79 -18.29 23.56
C GLY A 548 -26.31 -19.41 24.48
N ASN A 549 -26.53 -19.15 25.77
CA ASN A 549 -27.13 -20.10 26.72
C ASN A 549 -26.52 -21.54 26.76
N PHE A 550 -25.30 -21.70 26.26
CA PHE A 550 -24.56 -22.96 26.31
C PHE A 550 -24.06 -23.20 27.73
N LYS A 551 -24.12 -24.45 28.19
CA LYS A 551 -23.64 -24.84 29.53
C LYS A 551 -22.69 -26.00 29.38
N GLY A 552 -21.70 -26.04 30.25
CA GLY A 552 -20.81 -27.19 30.37
C GLY A 552 -20.54 -27.52 31.81
N SER A 553 -20.20 -28.79 32.03
CA SER A 553 -19.64 -29.29 33.28
C SER A 553 -18.48 -30.21 32.99
N ALA A 554 -17.49 -30.17 33.89
CA ALA A 554 -16.41 -31.14 33.91
C ALA A 554 -16.63 -32.06 35.10
N LEU A 555 -16.43 -33.35 34.89
CA LEU A 555 -16.65 -34.39 35.88
C LEU A 555 -15.42 -35.31 35.89
N ASN A 556 -15.09 -35.84 37.06
CA ASN A 556 -13.99 -36.77 37.24
C ASN A 556 -14.50 -38.03 37.92
N ARG A 557 -14.28 -39.19 37.32
CA ARG A 557 -14.62 -40.48 37.91
C ARG A 557 -13.35 -41.15 38.42
N ASN A 558 -13.33 -41.52 39.69
CA ASN A 558 -12.31 -42.40 40.24
C ASN A 558 -12.47 -43.82 39.65
N SER A 559 -11.41 -44.37 39.06
CA SER A 559 -11.46 -45.67 38.38
C SER A 559 -11.56 -46.86 39.33
N THR A 560 -11.18 -46.69 40.60
CA THR A 560 -11.15 -47.76 41.61
C THR A 560 -12.50 -47.94 42.30
N ASN A 561 -13.18 -46.84 42.66
CA ASN A 561 -14.40 -46.89 43.47
C ASN A 561 -15.64 -46.27 42.78
N GLY A 562 -15.48 -45.74 41.57
CA GLY A 562 -16.57 -45.16 40.78
C GLY A 562 -17.08 -43.80 41.27
N THR A 563 -16.49 -43.22 42.32
CA THR A 563 -16.91 -41.92 42.85
C THR A 563 -16.75 -40.84 41.78
N VAL A 564 -17.78 -40.02 41.58
CA VAL A 564 -17.76 -38.91 40.62
C VAL A 564 -17.64 -37.59 41.36
N THR A 565 -16.61 -36.83 41.04
CA THR A 565 -16.37 -35.47 41.53
C THR A 565 -16.70 -34.47 40.44
N ASN A 566 -17.43 -33.42 40.80
CA ASN A 566 -17.65 -32.30 39.90
C ASN A 566 -16.41 -31.40 39.87
N LEU A 567 -15.83 -31.20 38.70
CA LEU A 567 -14.68 -30.33 38.44
C LEU A 567 -15.08 -28.96 37.88
N THR A 568 -16.37 -28.71 37.70
CA THR A 568 -16.87 -27.44 37.18
C THR A 568 -16.56 -26.33 38.19
N PRO A 569 -15.69 -25.35 37.88
CA PRO A 569 -15.49 -24.23 38.77
C PRO A 569 -16.79 -23.41 38.86
N GLU A 570 -17.01 -22.79 40.02
CA GLU A 570 -18.18 -21.97 40.31
C GLU A 570 -18.31 -20.79 39.32
N LYS A 571 -19.55 -20.42 39.01
CA LYS A 571 -19.98 -19.69 37.80
C LYS A 571 -19.78 -18.17 37.81
N THR A 572 -19.21 -17.56 38.85
CA THR A 572 -19.59 -16.18 39.12
C THR A 572 -18.57 -15.10 38.79
N ILE A 573 -17.27 -15.22 39.06
CA ILE A 573 -16.34 -14.09 38.80
C ILE A 573 -14.92 -14.59 38.53
N GLY A 574 -14.39 -14.19 37.37
CA GLY A 574 -12.97 -14.01 37.11
C GLY A 574 -12.10 -15.25 37.12
N ASN A 575 -11.74 -15.75 35.94
CA ASN A 575 -10.42 -16.36 35.76
C ASN A 575 -9.84 -15.85 34.45
N GLN A 576 -8.99 -14.85 34.61
CA GLN A 576 -8.07 -14.39 33.59
C GLN A 576 -7.35 -15.61 33.01
N TRP A 577 -7.63 -15.89 31.75
CA TRP A 577 -6.68 -16.56 30.89
C TRP A 577 -5.53 -15.56 30.73
N LEU A 578 -4.54 -15.59 31.61
CA LEU A 578 -3.29 -14.85 31.42
C LEU A 578 -2.48 -15.60 30.35
N THR A 579 -2.84 -15.44 29.09
CA THR A 579 -1.99 -15.77 27.93
C THR A 579 -2.47 -14.91 26.74
N PRO A 580 -1.54 -14.36 25.96
CA PRO A 580 -1.71 -13.11 25.20
C PRO A 580 -2.72 -13.22 24.06
N ASP A 581 -3.11 -12.06 23.55
CA ASP A 581 -4.19 -11.80 22.58
C ASP A 581 -4.01 -12.46 21.19
N GLN A 582 -3.00 -13.31 21.03
CA GLN A 582 -2.76 -14.09 19.83
C GLN A 582 -2.43 -15.55 20.18
N LYS A 583 -2.86 -16.48 19.33
CA LYS A 583 -2.18 -17.75 19.18
C LYS A 583 -0.75 -17.42 18.71
N LEU A 584 0.30 -17.93 19.37
CA LEU A 584 1.60 -17.99 18.70
C LEU A 584 1.51 -18.98 17.52
#